data_AF-A0A5K0WMT8-F1
#
_entry.id   AF-A0A5K0WMT8-F1
#
_cell.length_a   1.000
_cell.length_b   1.000
_cell.length_c   1.000
_cell.angle_alpha   90.00
_cell.angle_beta   90.00
_cell.angle_gamma   90.00
#
_symmetry.space_group_name_H-M   'P 1'
#
loop_
_entity.id
_entity.type
_entity.pdbx_description
1 polymer ?
#
loop_
_entity_poly.entity_id
_entity_poly.type
_entity_poly.pdbx_seq_one_letter_code
_entity_poly.pdbx_strand_id
1 'polypeptide(L)' 'MERAEQELEKRSKFLNSLIQKKKAGEQRLRNVRLRASDMPTHLQNRAFRCAREMLDSMEKLDSKCLALAIKR' A
#
# COMPACT_ATOMS: atom_id res chain seq x y z
N MET A 1 -28.87 -2.42 -28.87
CA MET A 1 -28.80 -2.37 -27.40
C MET A 1 -27.76 -3.37 -26.91
N GLU A 2 -27.99 -4.67 -27.11
CA GLU A 2 -27.14 -5.77 -26.62
C GLU A 2 -25.64 -5.71 -27.00
N ARG A 3 -25.29 -5.32 -28.24
CA ARG A 3 -23.88 -5.18 -28.67
C ARG A 3 -23.13 -4.08 -27.92
N ALA A 4 -23.81 -2.99 -27.57
CA ALA A 4 -23.19 -1.87 -26.86
C ALA A 4 -22.91 -2.23 -25.39
N GLU A 5 -23.79 -3.02 -24.79
CA GLU A 5 -23.65 -3.53 -23.42
C GLU A 5 -22.48 -4.52 -23.31
N GLN A 6 -22.34 -5.43 -24.27
CA GLN A 6 -21.21 -6.37 -24.33
C GLN A 6 -19.86 -5.64 -24.47
N GLU A 7 -19.80 -4.59 -25.28
CA GLU A 7 -18.60 -3.75 -25.42
C GLU A 7 -18.28 -2.98 -24.14
N LEU A 8 -19.29 -2.42 -23.46
CA LEU A 8 -19.11 -1.78 -22.17
C LEU A 8 -18.59 -2.75 -21.11
N GLU A 9 -19.11 -3.98 -21.08
CA GLU A 9 -18.67 -4.97 -20.11
C GLU A 9 -17.22 -5.43 -20.37
N LYS A 10 -16.82 -5.59 -21.63
CA LYS A 10 -15.42 -5.85 -21.99
C LYS A 10 -14.50 -4.72 -21.56
N ARG A 11 -14.89 -3.46 -21.83
CA ARG A 11 -14.14 -2.27 -21.42
C ARG A 11 -14.04 -2.15 -19.91
N SER A 12 -15.12 -2.44 -19.18
CA SER A 12 -15.16 -2.44 -17.72
C SER A 12 -14.21 -3.50 -17.13
N LYS A 13 -14.24 -4.73 -17.65
CA LYS A 13 -13.32 -5.81 -17.24
C LYS A 13 -11.86 -5.44 -17.52
N PHE A 14 -11.58 -4.87 -18.68
CA PHE A 14 -10.24 -4.40 -19.04
C PHE A 14 -9.74 -3.31 -18.08
N LEU A 15 -10.55 -2.28 -17.83
CA LEU A 15 -10.22 -1.22 -16.86
C LEU A 15 -9.96 -1.78 -15.46
N ASN A 16 -10.82 -2.66 -14.96
CA ASN A 16 -10.63 -3.30 -13.66
C ASN A 16 -9.32 -4.09 -13.59
N SER A 17 -8.96 -4.80 -14.65
CA SER A 17 -7.69 -5.53 -14.72
C SER A 17 -6.46 -4.60 -14.68
N LEU A 18 -6.54 -3.44 -15.34
CA LEU A 18 -5.49 -2.42 -15.31
C LEU A 18 -5.35 -1.80 -13.92
N ILE A 19 -6.48 -1.50 -13.27
CA ILE A 19 -6.51 -0.96 -11.91
C ILE A 19 -5.92 -1.97 -10.91
N GLN A 20 -6.28 -3.26 -11.01
CA GLN A 20 -5.71 -4.30 -10.15
C GLN A 20 -4.20 -4.46 -10.36
N LYS A 21 -3.72 -4.46 -11.61
CA LYS A 21 -2.28 -4.47 -11.92
C LYS A 21 -1.55 -3.26 -11.33
N LYS A 22 -2.12 -2.06 -11.47
CA LYS A 22 -1.53 -0.83 -10.90
C LYS A 22 -1.48 -0.89 -9.38
N LYS A 23 -2.58 -1.29 -8.72
CA LYS A 23 -2.62 -1.48 -7.25
C LYS A 23 -1.61 -2.52 -6.76
N ALA A 24 -1.46 -3.63 -7.49
CA ALA A 24 -0.45 -4.64 -7.18
C ALA A 24 0.99 -4.10 -7.36
N GLY A 25 1.21 -3.24 -8.36
CA GLY A 25 2.47 -2.51 -8.57
C GLY A 25 2.74 -1.48 -7.47
N GLU A 26 1.75 -0.70 -7.05
CA GLU A 26 1.86 0.26 -5.94
C GLU A 26 2.09 -0.43 -4.59
N GLN A 27 1.55 -1.65 -4.39
CA GLN A 27 1.94 -2.49 -3.26
C GLN A 27 3.41 -2.93 -3.33
N ARG A 28 3.92 -3.25 -4.53
CA ARG A 28 5.33 -3.64 -4.74
C ARG A 28 6.34 -2.49 -4.63
N LEU A 29 5.91 -1.24 -4.81
CA LEU A 29 6.77 -0.05 -4.59
C LEU A 29 7.05 0.24 -3.11
N ARG A 30 6.53 -0.58 -2.19
CA ARG A 30 6.96 -0.56 -0.79
C ARG A 30 8.19 -1.47 -0.67
N ASN A 31 9.38 -0.89 -0.70
CA ASN A 31 10.67 -1.58 -0.50
C ASN A 31 10.83 -2.16 0.94
N VAL A 32 9.75 -2.60 1.58
CA VAL A 32 9.73 -3.14 2.94
C VAL A 32 9.55 -4.64 2.82
N ARG A 33 10.62 -5.40 3.09
CA ARG A 33 10.57 -6.86 3.24
C ARG A 33 10.62 -7.20 4.72
N LEU A 34 9.61 -7.95 5.17
CA LEU A 34 9.57 -8.48 6.53
C LEU A 34 10.51 -9.68 6.62
N ARG A 35 11.45 -9.64 7.58
CA ARG A 35 12.42 -10.74 7.81
C ARG A 35 11.94 -11.72 8.87
N ALA A 36 11.40 -11.20 9.97
CA ALA A 36 10.86 -11.97 11.08
C ALA A 36 9.82 -11.11 11.80
N SER A 37 8.78 -11.73 12.33
CA SER A 37 7.73 -11.04 13.08
C SER A 37 6.80 -12.04 13.78
N ASP A 38 6.64 -11.91 15.10
CA ASP A 38 5.65 -12.68 15.87
C ASP A 38 4.30 -11.97 15.97
N MET A 39 4.21 -10.71 15.52
CA MET A 39 2.96 -9.93 15.54
C MET A 39 2.04 -10.35 14.39
N PRO A 40 0.72 -10.51 14.62
CA PRO A 40 -0.22 -10.90 13.58
C PRO A 40 -0.36 -9.83 12.48
N THR A 41 -0.77 -10.25 11.28
CA THR A 41 -0.79 -9.43 10.05
C THR A 41 -1.55 -8.11 10.19
N HIS A 42 -2.64 -8.08 10.95
CA HIS A 42 -3.41 -6.86 11.17
C HIS A 42 -2.63 -5.81 11.99
N LEU A 43 -1.85 -6.26 12.98
CA LEU A 43 -0.94 -5.38 13.72
C LEU A 43 0.25 -4.95 12.85
N GLN A 44 0.79 -5.83 12.00
CA GLN A 44 1.88 -5.47 11.09
C GLN A 44 1.45 -4.33 10.17
N ASN A 45 0.27 -4.46 9.56
CA ASN A 45 -0.30 -3.43 8.69
C ASN A 45 -0.50 -2.09 9.41
N ARG A 46 -0.90 -2.12 10.69
CA ARG A 46 -1.03 -0.93 11.52
C ARG A 46 0.34 -0.30 11.80
N ALA A 47 1.32 -1.10 12.22
CA ALA A 47 2.68 -0.64 12.49
C ALA A 47 3.32 0.01 11.24
N PHE A 48 3.19 -0.62 10.07
CA PHE A 48 3.69 -0.05 8.81
C PHE A 48 2.99 1.25 8.43
N ARG A 49 1.69 1.38 8.72
CA ARG A 49 0.95 2.62 8.48
C ARG A 49 1.45 3.74 9.39
N CYS A 50 1.53 3.50 10.70
CA CYS A 50 2.01 4.50 11.66
C CYS A 50 3.44 4.95 11.36
N ALA A 51 4.35 4.02 11.04
CA ALA A 51 5.72 4.35 10.66
C ALA A 51 5.77 5.25 9.42
N ARG A 52 4.88 5.02 8.45
CA ARG A 52 4.80 5.82 7.23
C ARG A 52 4.20 7.19 7.46
N GLU A 53 3.11 7.30 8.22
CA GLU A 53 2.53 8.59 8.58
C GLU A 53 3.55 9.46 9.33
N MET A 54 4.35 8.85 10.21
CA MET A 54 5.42 9.56 10.90
C MET A 54 6.53 10.01 9.94
N LEU A 55 6.93 9.15 9.01
CA LEU A 55 7.91 9.47 7.97
C LEU A 55 7.44 10.61 7.06
N ASP A 56 6.17 10.58 6.64
CA ASP A 56 5.56 11.57 5.77
C ASP A 56 5.41 12.93 6.48
N SER A 57 5.32 12.93 7.82
CA SER A 57 5.27 14.17 8.63
C SER A 57 6.63 14.86 8.83
N MET A 58 7.73 14.18 8.50
CA MET A 58 9.09 14.70 8.69
C MET A 58 9.66 15.33 7.40
N GLU A 59 10.09 16.59 7.45
CA GLU A 59 10.77 17.24 6.33
C GLU A 59 12.18 16.71 6.07
N LYS A 60 12.87 16.21 7.12
CA LYS A 60 14.20 15.60 7.04
C LYS A 60 14.26 14.34 7.90
N LEU A 61 14.95 13.33 7.39
CA LEU A 61 15.04 12.03 8.05
C LEU A 61 16.03 12.06 9.23
N ASP A 62 15.51 12.13 10.45
CA ASP A 62 16.30 11.87 11.67
C ASP A 62 15.93 10.50 12.26
N SER A 63 16.88 9.56 12.18
CA SER A 63 16.70 8.18 12.62
C SER A 63 16.44 8.07 14.12
N LYS A 64 17.01 8.96 14.94
CA LYS A 64 16.83 8.93 16.41
C LYS A 64 15.44 9.43 16.79
N CYS A 65 15.01 10.52 16.17
CA CYS A 65 13.67 11.07 16.38
C CYS A 65 12.59 10.10 15.87
N LEU A 66 12.80 9.48 14.71
CA LEU A 66 11.89 8.48 14.15
C LEU A 66 11.75 7.27 15.09
N ALA A 67 12.86 6.75 15.63
CA ALA A 67 12.83 5.64 16.58
C ALA A 67 12.06 6.00 17.86
N LEU A 68 12.24 7.21 18.39
CA LEU A 68 11.50 7.68 19.55
C LEU A 68 10.00 7.79 19.26
N ALA A 69 9.63 8.28 18.08
CA ALA A 69 8.25 8.45 17.67
C ALA A 69 7.52 7.12 17.44
N ILE A 70 8.18 6.13 16.83
CA ILE A 70 7.61 4.80 16.56
C ILE A 70 7.51 3.94 17.84
N LYS A 71 8.35 4.20 18.85
CA LYS A 71 8.38 3.44 20.10
C LYS A 71 7.16 3.69 21.02
N ARG A 72 6.52 4.85 20.90
CA ARG A 72 5.42 5.29 21.76
C ARG A 72 4.09 4.66 21.35
#